data_AF-A0A1B7HTC4-F1
#
_entry.id   AF-A0A1B7HTC4-F1
#
_cell.length_a   1.000
_cell.length_b   1.000
_cell.length_c   1.000
_cell.angle_alpha   90.00
_cell.angle_beta   90.00
_cell.angle_gamma   90.00
#
_symmetry.space_group_name_H-M   'P 1'
#
loop_
_entity.id
_entity.type
_entity.pdbx_description
1 polymer ?
#
loop_
_entity_poly.entity_id
_entity_poly.type
_entity_poly.pdbx_seq_one_letter_code
_entity_poly.pdbx_strand_id
1 'polypeptide(L)'
;MLQRRDDPEFWQSVTGSIEEGETALYAAQREVKEEVDIDVVSEQLALIDCQRCVEFEIFTHLRHRYAPGITRNTEYWFCLTLPNERPITISEHLAWEWTDAQAAAAMTKSWSNREAIEEFVINAAVR
;
A
#
# COMPACT_ATOMS: atom_id res chain seq x y z
N MET A 1 3.44 -4.51 -7.24
CA MET A 1 2.31 -5.20 -6.59
C MET A 1 2.82 -6.35 -5.75
N LEU A 2 2.20 -6.62 -4.61
CA LEU A 2 2.58 -7.61 -3.60
C LEU A 2 1.41 -8.57 -3.38
N GLN A 3 1.67 -9.88 -3.38
CA GLN A 3 0.66 -10.93 -3.19
C GLN A 3 0.49 -11.26 -1.71
N ARG A 4 -0.73 -11.06 -1.17
CA ARG A 4 -1.01 -11.32 0.25
C ARG A 4 -0.90 -12.80 0.60
N ARG A 5 -0.52 -13.09 1.85
CA ARG A 5 -0.48 -14.47 2.40
C ARG A 5 -1.85 -15.03 2.76
N ASP A 6 -2.74 -14.19 3.27
CA ASP A 6 -4.07 -14.59 3.75
C ASP A 6 -5.15 -14.63 2.66
N ASP A 7 -4.90 -13.99 1.52
CA ASP A 7 -5.71 -14.09 0.30
C ASP A 7 -4.75 -14.05 -0.93
N PRO A 8 -4.27 -15.20 -1.43
CA PRO A 8 -3.30 -15.25 -2.53
C PRO A 8 -3.81 -14.66 -3.86
N GLU A 9 -5.11 -14.45 -4.01
CA GLU A 9 -5.68 -13.76 -5.18
C GLU A 9 -5.71 -12.23 -4.97
N PHE A 10 -5.38 -11.75 -3.78
CA PHE A 10 -5.36 -10.34 -3.45
C PHE A 10 -3.92 -9.80 -3.60
N TRP A 11 -3.74 -9.01 -4.65
CA TRP A 11 -2.55 -8.22 -4.88
C TRP A 11 -2.75 -6.75 -4.47
N GLN A 12 -1.73 -6.14 -3.88
CA GLN A 12 -1.81 -4.76 -3.42
C GLN A 12 -0.46 -4.02 -3.43
N SER A 13 -0.50 -2.71 -3.20
CA SER A 13 0.62 -1.92 -2.71
C SER A 13 0.87 -2.20 -1.21
N VAL A 14 1.96 -1.66 -0.65
CA VAL A 14 2.24 -1.73 0.81
C VAL A 14 1.07 -1.15 1.61
N THR A 15 0.63 -1.85 2.66
CA THR A 15 -0.46 -1.38 3.55
C THR A 15 -0.23 -1.84 4.98
N GLY A 16 -0.50 -0.96 5.94
CA GLY A 16 -0.42 -1.33 7.35
C GLY A 16 -1.21 -0.43 8.27
N SER A 17 -1.29 -0.86 9.53
CA SER A 17 -2.01 -0.11 10.57
C SER A 17 -1.14 1.02 11.11
N ILE A 18 -1.78 2.12 11.51
CA ILE A 18 -1.12 3.16 12.30
C ILE A 18 -1.12 2.70 13.75
N GLU A 19 0.06 2.60 14.37
CA GLU A 19 0.17 2.19 15.77
C GLU A 19 -0.17 3.33 16.75
N GLU A 20 -0.40 2.99 18.02
CA GLU A 20 -0.72 3.98 19.05
C GLU A 20 0.45 4.97 19.24
N GLY A 21 0.15 6.27 19.10
CA GLY A 21 1.15 7.33 19.18
C GLY A 21 1.98 7.52 17.91
N GLU A 22 1.71 6.75 16.85
CA GLU A 22 2.38 6.87 15.56
C GLU A 22 1.63 7.86 14.64
N THR A 23 2.37 8.55 13.76
CA THR A 23 1.76 9.35 12.69
C THR A 23 1.59 8.50 11.43
N ALA A 24 0.63 8.84 10.56
CA ALA A 24 0.45 8.12 9.30
C ALA A 24 1.73 8.08 8.43
N LEU A 25 2.54 9.14 8.45
CA LEU A 25 3.81 9.19 7.73
C LEU A 25 4.82 8.19 8.31
N TYR A 26 4.93 8.11 9.64
CA TYR A 26 5.84 7.16 10.28
C TYR A 26 5.38 5.72 10.07
N ALA A 27 4.08 5.45 10.14
CA ALA A 27 3.51 4.15 9.79
C ALA A 27 3.88 3.77 8.35
N ALA A 28 3.69 4.68 7.38
CA ALA A 28 4.04 4.42 5.98
C ALA A 28 5.55 4.13 5.80
N GLN A 29 6.44 4.84 6.48
CA GLN A 29 7.88 4.57 6.43
C GLN A 29 8.25 3.23 7.06
N ARG A 30 7.65 2.91 8.21
CA ARG A 30 7.85 1.64 8.92
C ARG A 30 7.38 0.47 8.06
N GLU A 31 6.16 0.53 7.54
CA GLU A 31 5.57 -0.54 6.71
C GLU A 31 6.35 -0.75 5.42
N VAL A 32 6.82 0.32 4.75
CA VAL A 32 7.70 0.18 3.58
C VAL A 32 8.99 -0.55 3.95
N LYS A 33 9.58 -0.25 5.10
CA LYS A 33 10.78 -0.93 5.56
C LYS A 33 10.51 -2.38 5.94
N GLU A 34 9.43 -2.64 6.67
CA GLU A 34 9.06 -3.96 7.16
C GLU A 34 8.66 -4.89 6.01
N GLU A 35 7.80 -4.43 5.09
CA GLU A 35 7.22 -5.29 4.05
C GLU A 35 8.13 -5.49 2.84
N VAL A 36 8.91 -4.48 2.44
CA VAL A 36 9.70 -4.50 1.18
C VAL A 36 11.19 -4.16 1.32
N ASP A 37 11.69 -4.02 2.56
CA ASP A 37 13.11 -3.77 2.88
C ASP A 37 13.68 -2.50 2.20
N ILE A 38 12.87 -1.44 2.17
CA ILE A 38 13.27 -0.12 1.63
C ILE A 38 13.30 0.88 2.77
N ASP A 39 14.48 1.45 3.04
CA ASP A 39 14.63 2.47 4.10
C ASP A 39 14.55 3.86 3.46
N VAL A 40 13.35 4.43 3.43
CA VAL A 40 13.04 5.72 2.80
C VAL A 40 13.99 6.83 3.26
N VAL A 41 14.31 6.88 4.56
CA VAL A 41 15.13 7.94 5.15
C VAL A 41 16.61 7.73 4.80
N SER A 42 17.12 6.53 4.99
CA SER A 42 18.52 6.19 4.68
C SER A 42 18.84 6.38 3.20
N GLU A 43 17.89 6.01 2.34
CA GLU A 43 18.01 6.11 0.88
C GLU A 43 17.65 7.49 0.33
N GLN A 44 17.20 8.43 1.17
CA GLN A 44 16.79 9.79 0.78
C GLN A 44 15.70 9.79 -0.31
N LEU A 45 14.76 8.85 -0.21
CA LEU A 45 13.65 8.70 -1.14
C LEU A 45 12.51 9.66 -0.80
N ALA A 46 11.75 10.05 -1.82
CA ALA A 46 10.58 10.91 -1.66
C ALA A 46 9.34 10.07 -1.35
N LEU A 47 8.92 10.08 -0.08
CA LEU A 47 7.61 9.60 0.34
C LEU A 47 6.66 10.79 0.46
N ILE A 48 5.72 10.88 -0.48
CA ILE A 48 4.84 12.02 -0.66
C ILE A 48 3.48 11.71 -0.02
N ASP A 49 3.03 12.57 0.88
CA ASP A 49 1.64 12.56 1.38
C ASP A 49 0.70 13.01 0.25
N CYS A 50 -0.20 12.12 -0.17
CA CYS A 50 -1.16 12.38 -1.24
C CYS A 50 -2.29 13.33 -0.80
N GLN A 51 -2.40 13.63 0.50
CA GLN A 51 -3.50 14.38 1.12
C GLN A 51 -4.88 13.77 0.78
N ARG A 52 -4.91 12.44 0.65
CA ARG A 52 -6.11 11.64 0.44
C ARG A 52 -6.32 10.72 1.63
N CYS A 53 -7.55 10.71 2.11
CA CYS A 53 -8.03 9.84 3.17
C CYS A 53 -9.40 9.31 2.75
N VAL A 54 -9.54 7.99 2.77
CA VAL A 54 -10.78 7.30 2.39
C VAL A 54 -11.21 6.34 3.49
N GLU A 55 -12.49 6.00 3.51
CA GLU A 55 -13.04 5.01 4.41
C GLU A 55 -13.77 3.93 3.61
N PHE A 56 -13.49 2.66 3.90
CA PHE A 56 -14.12 1.53 3.25
C PHE A 56 -14.59 0.48 4.23
N GLU A 57 -15.55 -0.32 3.78
CA GLU A 57 -15.96 -1.52 4.49
C GLU A 57 -14.85 -2.58 4.39
N ILE A 58 -14.44 -3.13 5.53
CA ILE A 58 -13.46 -4.21 5.59
C ILE A 58 -14.06 -5.46 4.96
N PHE A 59 -13.30 -6.11 4.06
CA PHE A 59 -13.66 -7.39 3.46
C PHE A 59 -14.07 -8.39 4.54
N THR A 60 -15.24 -9.02 4.39
CA THR A 60 -15.83 -9.87 5.43
C THR A 60 -14.88 -10.96 5.92
N HIS A 61 -14.10 -11.58 5.02
CA HIS A 61 -13.13 -12.62 5.37
C HIS A 61 -11.89 -12.08 6.11
N LEU A 62 -11.59 -10.78 6.05
CA LEU A 62 -10.46 -10.14 6.73
C LEU A 62 -10.84 -9.44 8.05
N ARG A 63 -12.14 -9.31 8.36
CA ARG A 63 -12.62 -8.65 9.60
C ARG A 63 -12.13 -9.31 10.88
N HIS A 64 -11.80 -10.60 10.85
CA HIS A 64 -11.30 -11.32 12.02
C HIS A 64 -9.95 -10.78 12.55
N ARG A 65 -9.23 -9.97 11.75
CA ARG A 65 -8.01 -9.28 12.19
C ARG A 65 -8.29 -8.02 13.02
N TYR A 66 -9.53 -7.54 13.04
CA TYR A 66 -9.93 -6.32 13.73
C TYR A 66 -10.69 -6.65 15.02
N ALA A 67 -10.74 -5.68 15.94
CA ALA A 67 -11.49 -5.82 17.18
C ALA A 67 -13.00 -6.07 16.92
N PRO A 68 -13.72 -6.73 17.85
CA PRO A 68 -15.15 -7.01 17.68
C PRO A 68 -15.98 -5.75 17.38
N GLY A 69 -16.81 -5.82 16.34
CA GLY A 69 -17.68 -4.73 15.91
C GLY A 69 -17.05 -3.74 14.92
N ILE A 70 -15.74 -3.85 14.65
CA ILE A 70 -15.07 -3.01 13.64
C ILE A 70 -15.36 -3.56 12.25
N THR A 71 -16.03 -2.74 11.42
CA THR A 71 -16.38 -3.10 10.03
C THR A 71 -15.83 -2.14 9.00
N ARG A 72 -15.26 -1.00 9.43
CA ARG A 72 -14.77 0.05 8.55
C ARG A 72 -13.31 0.36 8.84
N ASN A 73 -12.55 0.66 7.79
CA ASN A 73 -11.15 1.01 7.83
C ASN A 73 -10.95 2.39 7.21
N THR A 74 -10.19 3.25 7.89
CA THR A 74 -9.74 4.54 7.39
C THR A 74 -8.33 4.37 6.83
N GLU A 75 -8.10 4.80 5.60
CA GLU A 75 -6.83 4.64 4.90
C GLU A 75 -6.32 6.01 4.43
N TYR A 76 -5.05 6.29 4.73
CA TYR A 76 -4.32 7.49 4.30
C TYR A 76 -3.33 7.11 3.21
N TRP A 77 -3.29 7.87 2.12
CA TRP A 77 -2.49 7.51 0.95
C TRP A 77 -1.15 8.23 0.91
N PHE A 78 -0.12 7.47 0.58
CA PHE A 78 1.23 7.96 0.33
C PHE A 78 1.76 7.38 -0.99
N CYS A 79 2.58 8.16 -1.69
CA CYS A 79 3.30 7.71 -2.88
C CYS A 79 4.81 7.69 -2.63
N LEU A 80 5.44 6.55 -2.89
CA LEU A 80 6.89 6.40 -2.84
C LEU A 80 7.44 6.26 -4.27
N THR A 81 8.26 7.21 -4.69
CA THR A 81 8.92 7.15 -6.01
C THR A 81 10.30 6.55 -5.88
N LEU A 82 10.54 5.44 -6.57
CA LEU A 82 11.88 4.87 -6.74
C LEU A 82 12.53 5.41 -8.01
N PRO A 83 13.87 5.59 -8.05
CA PRO A 83 14.55 6.08 -9.23
C PRO A 83 14.50 5.09 -10.41
N ASN A 84 14.49 3.79 -10.12
CA ASN A 84 14.37 2.71 -11.09
C ASN A 84 13.69 1.51 -10.43
N GLU A 85 13.09 0.64 -11.23
CA GLU A 85 12.71 -0.70 -10.79
C GLU A 85 13.94 -1.44 -10.25
N ARG A 86 13.74 -2.22 -9.19
CA ARG A 86 14.79 -3.02 -8.58
C ARG A 86 14.22 -4.28 -7.93
N PRO A 87 15.02 -5.33 -7.73
CA PRO A 87 14.63 -6.44 -6.87
C PRO A 87 14.32 -5.91 -5.46
N ILE A 88 13.22 -6.38 -4.87
CA ILE A 88 12.85 -6.10 -3.49
C ILE A 88 12.83 -7.38 -2.67
N THR A 89 13.17 -7.27 -1.39
CA THR A 89 13.05 -8.36 -0.42
C THR A 89 11.70 -8.21 0.28
N ILE A 90 10.85 -9.23 0.22
CA ILE A 90 9.53 -9.20 0.86
C ILE A 90 9.50 -10.07 2.11
N SER A 91 8.81 -9.61 3.16
CA SER A 91 8.75 -10.31 4.46
C SER A 91 7.37 -10.90 4.76
N GLU A 92 6.29 -10.18 4.42
CA GLU A 92 4.89 -10.53 4.76
C GLU A 92 4.08 -11.08 3.59
N HIS A 93 4.64 -10.99 2.38
CA HIS A 93 3.98 -11.36 1.13
C HIS A 93 4.48 -12.72 0.60
N LEU A 94 3.76 -13.26 -0.39
CA LEU A 94 4.12 -14.51 -1.08
C LEU A 94 4.98 -14.27 -2.33
N ALA A 95 4.66 -13.20 -3.06
CA ALA A 95 5.31 -12.83 -4.31
C ALA A 95 5.19 -11.31 -4.52
N TRP A 96 5.98 -10.79 -5.45
CA TRP A 96 5.88 -9.42 -5.92
C TRP A 96 6.08 -9.34 -7.43
N GLU A 97 5.52 -8.29 -8.04
CA GLU A 97 5.64 -8.01 -9.47
C GLU A 97 5.73 -6.51 -9.74
N TRP A 98 6.73 -6.09 -10.51
CA TRP A 98 6.72 -4.80 -11.21
C TRP A 98 5.87 -4.95 -12.46
N THR A 99 4.89 -4.06 -12.65
CA THR A 99 3.96 -4.10 -13.77
C THR A 99 3.57 -2.67 -14.13
N ASP A 100 3.02 -2.47 -15.33
CA ASP A 100 2.45 -1.19 -15.71
C ASP A 100 1.29 -0.80 -14.77
N ALA A 101 1.06 0.51 -14.63
CA ALA A 101 0.10 1.04 -13.68
C ALA A 101 -1.35 0.63 -13.99
N GLN A 102 -1.72 0.52 -15.27
CA GLN A 102 -3.04 0.08 -15.69
C GLN A 102 -3.30 -1.38 -15.27
N ALA A 103 -2.32 -2.26 -15.48
CA ALA A 103 -2.38 -3.64 -15.03
C ALA A 103 -2.39 -3.74 -13.50
N ALA A 104 -1.58 -2.94 -12.79
CA ALA A 104 -1.58 -2.89 -11.33
C ALA A 104 -2.96 -2.52 -10.76
N ALA A 105 -3.59 -1.47 -11.33
CA ALA A 105 -4.94 -1.02 -10.96
C ALA A 105 -6.00 -2.11 -11.20
N ALA A 106 -5.88 -2.87 -12.29
CA ALA A 106 -6.78 -3.99 -12.60
C ALA A 106 -6.53 -5.24 -11.73
N MET A 107 -5.30 -5.44 -11.25
CA MET A 107 -4.88 -6.63 -10.49
C MET A 107 -5.42 -6.65 -9.06
N THR A 108 -5.57 -5.48 -8.43
CA THR A 108 -5.99 -5.39 -7.03
C THR A 108 -7.50 -5.57 -6.84
N LYS A 109 -7.88 -6.31 -5.79
CA LYS A 109 -9.25 -6.43 -5.29
C LYS A 109 -9.69 -5.16 -4.54
N SER A 110 -8.75 -4.38 -4.00
CA SER A 110 -9.05 -3.14 -3.27
C SER A 110 -9.39 -2.00 -4.22
N TRP A 111 -10.59 -1.42 -4.07
CA TRP A 111 -10.98 -0.25 -4.85
C TRP A 111 -10.14 0.98 -4.49
N SER A 112 -9.77 1.14 -3.22
CA SER A 112 -8.97 2.30 -2.77
C SER A 112 -7.56 2.23 -3.33
N ASN A 113 -6.95 1.04 -3.34
CA ASN A 113 -5.64 0.85 -3.94
C ASN A 113 -5.68 1.11 -5.46
N ARG A 114 -6.74 0.68 -6.15
CA ARG A 114 -6.94 0.96 -7.57
C ARG A 114 -7.00 2.46 -7.84
N GLU A 115 -7.87 3.18 -7.12
CA GLU A 115 -8.02 4.62 -7.29
C GLU A 115 -6.73 5.38 -6.97
N ALA A 116 -5.97 4.96 -5.95
CA ALA A 116 -4.67 5.55 -5.64
C ALA A 116 -3.68 5.41 -6.82
N ILE A 117 -3.63 4.24 -7.48
CA ILE A 117 -2.78 4.01 -8.65
C ILE A 117 -3.26 4.88 -9.84
N GLU A 118 -4.57 4.92 -10.08
CA GLU A 118 -5.15 5.71 -11.17
C GLU A 118 -4.87 7.21 -11.00
N GLU A 119 -5.11 7.74 -9.80
CA GLU A 119 -4.97 9.18 -9.53
C GLU A 119 -3.50 9.62 -9.47
N PHE A 120 -2.63 8.86 -8.81
CA PHE A 120 -1.28 9.31 -8.47
C PHE A 120 -0.15 8.70 -9.30
N VAL A 121 -0.45 7.69 -10.14
CA VAL A 121 0.54 7.11 -11.06
C VAL A 121 0.12 7.35 -12.50
N ILE A 122 -1.07 6.90 -12.90
CA ILE A 122 -1.53 7.01 -14.31
C ILE A 122 -1.76 8.47 -14.68
N ASN A 123 -2.56 9.19 -13.90
CA ASN A 123 -2.94 10.57 -14.22
C ASN A 123 -1.82 11.58 -13.90
N ALA A 124 -0.91 11.24 -12.98
CA ALA A 124 0.24 12.08 -12.65
C ALA A 124 1.25 12.13 -13.80
N ALA A 125 1.42 11.03 -14.54
CA ALA A 125 2.32 10.96 -15.71
C ALA A 125 1.84 11.78 -16.93
N VAL A 126 0.60 12.28 -16.91
CA VAL A 126 -0.01 13.08 -17.99
C VAL A 126 0.16 14.59 -17.76
N ARG A 127 0.71 15.01 -16.60
CA ARG A 127 0.93 16.42 -16.24
C ARG A 127 2.39 16.81 -16.37
#